data_AF-A0A3Q7H4K8-F1
#
_entry.id   AF-A0A3Q7H4K8-F1
#
_cell.length_a   1.000
_cell.length_b   1.000
_cell.length_c   1.000
_cell.angle_alpha   90.00
_cell.angle_beta   90.00
_cell.angle_gamma   90.00
#
_symmetry.space_group_name_H-M   'P 1'
#
loop_
_entity.id
_entity.type
_entity.pdbx_description
1 polymer ?
#
loop_
_entity_poly.entity_id
_entity_poly.type
_entity_poly.pdbx_seq_one_letter_code
_entity_poly.pdbx_strand_id
1 'polypeptide(L)'
;MVIESEVGPRVFLTAPLSLEEESDVADYRAPNLLQRILSLFSSVRPGSDLTRIQLPPLFNLPKSQLQCYGESVYCINNDMLSKCGKGENSLERLKSVVGWSISTLRPLMFGVAPYNPILGETHHVSKASLNVLLEQVSHHPPVTALHATDDKENIEMIWCHNPVPKFYGTKIETEVHGKKVLRLLNKQENYVMNSPKLVIKLLPYPGVDWIGNVTIKCEESDLQADLCYKGASLLSNKGYRSIKGKIFVTSTSKTICEINGHWDRSVTTKDICTGKVNEIYNAKESLSGMKTPIVKDPKVVMPSESTFVWAEVSQSILTRNWDKAKQSKAIIEEKEREFAKERKSKSENWIPKHFRVSYSKELGWESTPNERWVPQAPIIVPT
;
A
#
# COMPACT_ATOMS: atom_id res chain seq x y z
N MET A 1 -13.88 14.86 8.78
CA MET A 1 -15.14 15.60 8.60
C MET A 1 -16.24 14.57 8.46
N VAL A 2 -17.13 14.45 9.46
CA VAL A 2 -18.28 13.54 9.38
C VAL A 2 -19.35 14.25 8.57
N ILE A 3 -19.66 13.76 7.37
CA ILE A 3 -20.86 14.20 6.66
C ILE A 3 -21.96 13.22 7.09
N GLU A 4 -22.69 13.58 8.15
CA GLU A 4 -23.95 12.92 8.48
C GLU A 4 -24.99 13.40 7.48
N SER A 5 -25.30 12.58 6.47
CA SER A 5 -26.47 12.79 5.62
C SER A 5 -27.63 11.95 6.14
N GLU A 6 -28.74 12.58 6.53
CA GLU A 6 -29.94 11.91 7.07
C GLU A 6 -30.64 10.95 6.09
N VAL A 7 -30.17 10.76 4.85
CA VAL A 7 -30.84 9.89 3.85
C VAL A 7 -29.84 9.11 2.97
N GLY A 8 -28.67 8.74 3.49
CA GLY A 8 -27.64 8.02 2.72
C GLY A 8 -26.92 6.93 3.52
N PRO A 9 -26.29 5.94 2.85
CA PRO A 9 -25.46 4.96 3.52
C PRO A 9 -24.35 5.64 4.32
N ARG A 10 -24.13 5.21 5.57
CA ARG A 10 -23.09 5.76 6.44
C ARG A 10 -21.72 5.41 5.87
N VAL A 11 -21.01 6.41 5.36
CA VAL A 11 -19.66 6.29 4.81
C VAL A 11 -18.66 6.99 5.71
N PHE A 12 -17.44 6.45 5.82
CA PHE A 12 -16.40 7.00 6.69
C PHE A 12 -15.02 7.06 6.02
N LEU A 13 -14.49 8.28 5.87
CA LEU A 13 -13.16 8.54 5.31
C LEU A 13 -12.28 9.28 6.31
N THR A 14 -11.00 8.93 6.32
CA THR A 14 -9.98 9.53 7.18
C THR A 14 -8.89 10.18 6.33
N ALA A 15 -8.19 11.16 6.90
CA ALA A 15 -7.07 11.80 6.22
C ALA A 15 -6.00 10.76 5.82
N PRO A 16 -5.30 10.94 4.67
CA PRO A 16 -4.24 10.04 4.26
C PRO A 16 -3.10 10.01 5.26
N LEU A 17 -2.34 8.91 5.29
CA LEU A 17 -1.12 8.84 6.11
C LEU A 17 -0.06 9.83 5.60
N SER A 18 0.25 10.86 6.39
CA SER A 18 1.31 11.84 6.13
C SER A 18 2.63 11.45 6.82
N LEU A 19 3.71 12.19 6.54
CA LEU A 19 4.97 12.06 7.27
C LEU A 19 4.74 12.26 8.78
N GLU A 20 5.54 11.57 9.60
CA GLU A 20 5.38 11.48 11.06
C GLU A 20 5.28 12.85 11.77
N GLU A 21 5.80 13.92 11.17
CA GLU A 21 5.75 15.29 11.70
C GLU A 21 4.44 16.04 11.39
N GLU A 22 3.65 15.57 10.41
CA GLU A 22 2.39 16.20 9.95
C GLU A 22 1.14 15.36 10.28
N SER A 23 1.28 14.23 10.96
CA SER A 23 0.13 13.37 11.24
C SER A 23 -0.71 13.95 12.39
N ASP A 24 -1.69 14.79 12.06
CA ASP A 24 -2.83 15.20 12.92
C ASP A 24 -3.76 14.03 13.28
N VAL A 25 -3.26 12.79 13.19
CA VAL A 25 -3.97 11.59 13.64
C VAL A 25 -4.03 11.68 15.17
N ALA A 26 -5.05 12.41 15.61
CA ALA A 26 -5.36 12.72 16.99
C ALA A 26 -5.15 11.48 17.85
N ASP A 27 -4.51 11.72 18.99
CA ASP A 27 -3.98 10.79 19.97
C ASP A 27 -4.99 9.73 20.46
N TYR A 28 -5.41 8.78 19.61
CA TYR A 28 -6.25 7.63 19.99
C TYR A 28 -5.41 6.44 20.45
N ARG A 29 -4.08 6.61 20.52
CA ARG A 29 -3.15 5.55 20.91
C ARG A 29 -3.38 5.16 22.37
N ALA A 30 -3.37 3.85 22.61
CA ALA A 30 -3.51 3.31 23.94
C ALA A 30 -2.32 3.71 24.84
N PRO A 31 -2.55 4.00 26.13
CA PRO A 31 -1.45 4.07 27.09
C PRO A 31 -0.77 2.68 27.18
N ASN A 32 0.54 2.67 27.37
CA ASN A 32 1.37 1.47 27.45
C ASN A 32 1.31 0.58 26.19
N LEU A 33 1.24 1.18 25.00
CA LEU A 33 1.08 0.51 23.71
C LEU A 33 2.04 -0.69 23.53
N LEU A 34 3.32 -0.54 23.86
CA LEU A 34 4.30 -1.63 23.74
C LEU A 34 3.96 -2.83 24.63
N GLN A 35 3.62 -2.62 25.90
CA GLN A 35 3.24 -3.71 26.81
C GLN A 35 1.99 -4.43 26.30
N ARG A 36 1.02 -3.69 25.74
CA ARG A 36 -0.19 -4.26 25.16
C ARG A 36 0.12 -5.09 23.91
N ILE A 37 1.01 -4.62 23.05
CA ILE A 37 1.49 -5.39 21.88
C ILE A 37 2.20 -6.67 22.33
N LEU A 38 3.09 -6.59 23.32
CA LEU A 38 3.78 -7.77 23.85
C LEU A 38 2.77 -8.76 24.46
N SER A 39 1.74 -8.28 25.14
CA SER A 39 0.67 -9.15 25.68
C SER A 39 -0.13 -9.84 24.58
N LEU A 40 -0.42 -9.14 23.48
CA LEU A 40 -1.13 -9.68 22.31
C LEU A 40 -0.37 -10.86 21.68
N PHE A 41 0.96 -10.78 21.64
CA PHE A 41 1.82 -11.82 21.06
C PHE A 41 2.41 -12.79 22.09
N SER A 42 2.05 -12.69 23.37
CA SER A 42 2.63 -13.51 24.44
C SER A 42 2.42 -15.03 24.26
N SER A 43 1.32 -15.42 23.60
CA SER A 43 0.98 -16.81 23.30
C SER A 43 1.45 -17.25 21.89
N VAL A 44 1.98 -16.34 21.09
CA VAL A 44 2.39 -16.59 19.71
C VAL A 44 3.83 -17.08 19.69
N ARG A 45 4.08 -18.22 19.04
CA ARG A 45 5.43 -18.79 18.95
C ARG A 45 6.24 -18.09 17.87
N PRO A 46 7.56 -17.86 18.05
CA PRO A 46 8.43 -17.46 16.94
C PRO A 46 8.32 -18.43 15.76
N GLY A 47 8.31 -17.89 14.55
CA GLY A 47 8.02 -18.59 13.29
C GLY A 47 6.53 -18.63 12.91
N SER A 48 5.61 -18.21 13.78
CA SER A 48 4.17 -18.26 13.49
C SER A 48 3.78 -17.28 12.38
N ASP A 49 2.93 -17.76 11.47
CA ASP A 49 2.21 -16.96 10.48
C ASP A 49 1.09 -16.16 11.18
N LEU A 50 1.03 -14.85 10.93
CA LEU A 50 0.07 -13.94 11.56
C LEU A 50 -1.11 -13.57 10.66
N THR A 51 -1.24 -14.14 9.46
CA THR A 51 -2.33 -13.86 8.51
C THR A 51 -3.72 -14.11 9.08
N ARG A 52 -3.82 -14.94 10.13
CA ARG A 52 -5.09 -15.29 10.80
C ARG A 52 -5.28 -14.62 12.16
N ILE A 53 -4.36 -13.75 12.59
CA ILE A 53 -4.50 -13.03 13.86
C ILE A 53 -5.52 -11.91 13.70
N GLN A 54 -6.54 -11.91 14.56
CA GLN A 54 -7.48 -10.82 14.69
C GLN A 54 -6.98 -9.81 15.72
N LEU A 55 -6.78 -8.57 15.28
CA LEU A 55 -6.41 -7.48 16.18
C LEU A 55 -7.64 -6.91 16.89
N PRO A 56 -7.56 -6.62 18.19
CA PRO A 56 -8.53 -5.76 18.86
C PRO A 56 -8.60 -4.37 18.20
N PRO A 57 -9.77 -3.69 18.21
CA PRO A 57 -9.94 -2.36 17.61
C PRO A 57 -8.93 -1.31 18.10
N LEU A 58 -8.42 -1.46 19.32
CA LEU A 58 -7.40 -0.59 19.92
C LEU A 58 -6.09 -0.54 19.11
N PHE A 59 -5.77 -1.60 18.37
CA PHE A 59 -4.60 -1.68 17.50
C PHE A 59 -4.95 -1.43 16.03
N ASN A 60 -6.19 -1.00 15.74
CA ASN A 60 -6.59 -0.69 14.38
C ASN A 60 -6.47 0.80 14.07
N LEU A 61 -5.82 1.09 12.94
CA LEU A 61 -5.97 2.34 12.23
C LEU A 61 -7.38 2.36 11.60
N PRO A 62 -8.15 3.47 11.66
CA PRO A 62 -9.47 3.59 11.02
C PRO A 62 -9.40 3.67 9.48
N LYS A 63 -8.79 2.65 8.87
CA LYS A 63 -8.63 2.43 7.43
C LYS A 63 -8.57 0.93 7.16
N SER A 64 -9.18 0.49 6.07
CA SER A 64 -8.93 -0.82 5.47
C SER A 64 -7.55 -0.86 4.81
N GLN A 65 -6.96 -2.04 4.71
CA GLN A 65 -5.72 -2.22 3.97
C GLN A 65 -5.86 -1.81 2.49
N LEU A 66 -7.06 -1.95 1.90
CA LEU A 66 -7.34 -1.47 0.54
C LEU A 66 -7.18 0.05 0.43
N GLN A 67 -7.63 0.79 1.44
CA GLN A 67 -7.46 2.24 1.49
C GLN A 67 -5.99 2.62 1.62
N CYS A 68 -5.22 1.93 2.47
CA CYS A 68 -3.78 2.17 2.59
C CYS A 68 -3.02 1.92 1.27
N TYR A 69 -3.36 0.85 0.54
CA TYR A 69 -2.77 0.58 -0.78
C TYR A 69 -3.22 1.59 -1.83
N GLY A 70 -4.50 1.99 -1.87
CA GLY A 70 -4.98 3.04 -2.77
C GLY A 70 -4.31 4.39 -2.51
N GLU A 71 -4.24 4.80 -1.24
CA GLU A 71 -3.57 6.05 -0.83
C GLU A 71 -2.10 6.09 -1.26
N SER A 72 -1.43 4.93 -1.32
CA SER A 72 -0.06 4.81 -1.83
C SER A 72 0.10 5.30 -3.28
N VAL A 73 -1.01 5.35 -4.02
CA VAL A 73 -1.08 5.66 -5.45
C VAL A 73 -1.68 7.05 -5.70
N TYR A 74 -2.89 7.31 -5.19
CA TYR A 74 -3.61 8.57 -5.50
C TYR A 74 -3.25 9.72 -4.53
N CYS A 75 -2.84 9.43 -3.30
CA CYS A 75 -2.41 10.46 -2.34
C CYS A 75 -0.91 10.71 -2.45
N ILE A 76 -0.48 11.23 -3.61
CA ILE A 76 0.88 11.73 -3.84
C ILE A 76 0.78 13.11 -4.48
N ASN A 77 1.50 14.10 -3.93
CA ASN A 77 1.64 15.43 -4.51
C ASN A 77 2.74 15.46 -5.58
N ASN A 78 2.80 16.55 -6.37
CA ASN A 78 3.75 16.74 -7.47
C ASN A 78 3.66 15.73 -8.65
N ASP A 79 2.51 15.06 -8.80
CA ASP A 79 2.15 14.24 -9.96
C ASP A 79 3.28 13.32 -10.47
N MET A 80 3.84 12.55 -9.54
CA MET A 80 4.99 11.66 -9.77
C MET A 80 4.71 10.60 -10.85
N LEU A 81 3.47 10.13 -10.95
CA LEU A 81 3.07 9.11 -11.92
C LEU A 81 3.20 9.66 -13.35
N SER A 82 2.66 10.84 -13.62
CA SER A 82 2.72 11.46 -14.95
C SER A 82 4.14 11.79 -15.38
N LYS A 83 5.04 12.11 -14.44
CA LYS A 83 6.47 12.32 -14.74
C LYS A 83 7.15 11.09 -15.36
N CYS A 84 6.68 9.88 -15.04
CA CYS A 84 7.23 8.64 -15.60
C CYS A 84 7.15 8.60 -17.13
N GLY A 85 6.07 9.13 -17.72
CA GLY A 85 5.86 9.18 -19.18
C GLY A 85 6.62 10.30 -19.90
N LYS A 86 7.14 11.29 -19.17
CA LYS A 86 7.63 12.57 -19.73
C LYS A 86 9.13 12.60 -20.01
N GLY A 87 9.90 11.60 -19.55
CA GLY A 87 11.34 11.51 -19.82
C GLY A 87 11.64 11.34 -21.31
N GLU A 88 12.62 12.11 -21.82
CA GLU A 88 13.02 12.15 -23.24
C GLU A 88 13.54 10.79 -23.73
N ASN A 89 14.31 10.10 -22.90
CA ASN A 89 14.88 8.78 -23.20
C ASN A 89 14.50 7.75 -22.11
N SER A 90 14.73 6.47 -22.38
CA SER A 90 14.35 5.37 -21.48
C SER A 90 15.05 5.43 -20.12
N LEU A 91 16.27 5.96 -20.04
CA LEU A 91 16.98 6.13 -18.78
C LEU A 91 16.29 7.18 -17.89
N GLU A 92 15.93 8.34 -18.44
CA GLU A 92 15.22 9.39 -17.68
C GLU A 92 13.82 8.95 -17.25
N ARG A 93 13.12 8.17 -18.09
CA ARG A 93 11.85 7.52 -17.71
C ARG A 93 12.05 6.52 -16.58
N LEU A 94 13.05 5.63 -16.66
CA LEU A 94 13.35 4.70 -15.57
C LEU A 94 13.72 5.41 -14.27
N LYS A 95 14.51 6.51 -14.31
CA LYS A 95 14.79 7.33 -13.12
C LYS A 95 13.52 7.87 -12.46
N SER A 96 12.57 8.31 -13.28
CA SER A 96 11.26 8.80 -12.81
C SER A 96 10.39 7.66 -12.25
N VAL A 97 10.39 6.48 -12.88
CA VAL A 97 9.72 5.28 -12.36
C VAL A 97 10.32 4.83 -11.02
N VAL A 98 11.64 4.92 -10.84
CA VAL A 98 12.30 4.68 -9.55
C VAL A 98 11.81 5.68 -8.50
N GLY A 99 11.80 6.97 -8.83
CA GLY A 99 11.32 8.03 -7.93
C GLY A 99 9.86 7.82 -7.52
N TRP A 100 8.98 7.51 -8.47
CA TRP A 100 7.58 7.16 -8.22
C TRP A 100 7.44 5.88 -7.39
N SER A 101 8.22 4.83 -7.67
CA SER A 101 8.13 3.60 -6.87
C SER A 101 8.51 3.84 -5.41
N ILE A 102 9.52 4.68 -5.15
CA ILE A 102 9.90 5.09 -3.79
C ILE A 102 8.76 5.88 -3.14
N SER A 103 8.10 6.79 -3.87
CA SER A 103 6.99 7.59 -3.33
C SER A 103 5.74 6.78 -2.99
N THR A 104 5.61 5.53 -3.47
CA THR A 104 4.53 4.62 -3.03
C THR A 104 4.75 4.05 -1.62
N LEU A 105 5.94 4.19 -1.03
CA LEU A 105 6.13 3.81 0.36
C LEU A 105 5.45 4.81 1.28
N ARG A 106 4.74 4.31 2.30
CA ARG A 106 4.12 5.14 3.33
C ARG A 106 4.88 5.01 4.64
N PRO A 107 5.04 6.12 5.39
CA PRO A 107 5.42 6.06 6.79
C PRO A 107 4.32 5.32 7.55
N LEU A 108 4.71 4.30 8.31
CA LEU A 108 3.76 3.49 9.06
C LEU A 108 3.89 3.79 10.55
N MET A 109 2.75 4.04 11.18
CA MET A 109 2.69 4.31 12.61
C MET A 109 2.93 3.02 13.40
N PHE A 110 3.91 3.04 14.30
CA PHE A 110 4.17 1.90 15.18
C PHE A 110 2.95 1.58 16.06
N GLY A 111 2.58 0.29 16.09
CA GLY A 111 1.60 -0.26 17.01
C GLY A 111 0.14 -0.19 16.57
N VAL A 112 -0.13 0.29 15.36
CA VAL A 112 -1.44 0.19 14.71
C VAL A 112 -1.33 -0.48 13.35
N ALA A 113 -2.38 -1.17 12.92
CA ALA A 113 -2.49 -1.79 11.61
C ALA A 113 -3.87 -1.49 11.00
N PRO A 114 -4.01 -1.41 9.67
CA PRO A 114 -5.32 -1.27 9.05
C PRO A 114 -6.23 -2.47 9.36
N TYR A 115 -7.52 -2.34 9.06
CA TYR A 115 -8.42 -3.50 9.05
C TYR A 115 -8.00 -4.49 7.96
N ASN A 116 -8.06 -5.78 8.28
CA ASN A 116 -7.93 -6.83 7.28
C ASN A 116 -9.17 -6.79 6.39
N PRO A 117 -9.05 -6.59 5.06
CA PRO A 117 -10.21 -6.48 4.20
C PRO A 117 -11.02 -7.77 4.19
N ILE A 118 -12.35 -7.65 4.18
CA ILE A 118 -13.21 -8.82 3.97
C ILE A 118 -13.14 -9.27 2.50
N LEU A 119 -13.41 -10.54 2.23
CA LEU A 119 -13.44 -11.03 0.86
C LEU A 119 -14.47 -10.31 -0.01
N GLY A 120 -14.05 -9.80 -1.17
CA GLY A 120 -14.91 -9.02 -2.06
C GLY A 120 -15.07 -7.55 -1.65
N GLU A 121 -14.40 -7.10 -0.58
CA GLU A 121 -14.28 -5.68 -0.28
C GLU A 121 -13.60 -4.95 -1.44
N THR A 122 -14.04 -3.73 -1.73
CA THR A 122 -13.54 -2.89 -2.81
C THR A 122 -13.11 -1.52 -2.29
N HIS A 123 -12.18 -0.88 -2.99
CA HIS A 123 -11.90 0.54 -2.79
C HIS A 123 -11.75 1.25 -4.13
N HIS A 124 -12.55 2.28 -4.41
CA HIS A 124 -12.62 2.92 -5.73
C HIS A 124 -12.53 4.44 -5.60
N VAL A 125 -11.47 5.04 -6.14
CA VAL A 125 -11.15 6.47 -5.99
C VAL A 125 -10.64 7.09 -7.29
N SER A 126 -11.04 8.33 -7.55
CA SER A 126 -10.52 9.14 -8.65
C SER A 126 -9.78 10.39 -8.15
N LYS A 127 -8.67 10.73 -8.80
CA LYS A 127 -7.95 11.99 -8.61
C LYS A 127 -7.61 12.57 -9.98
N ALA A 128 -8.27 13.66 -10.35
CA ALA A 128 -8.16 14.21 -11.70
C ALA A 128 -8.41 13.11 -12.77
N SER A 129 -7.43 12.80 -13.61
CA SER A 129 -7.50 11.76 -14.65
C SER A 129 -7.15 10.35 -14.16
N LEU A 130 -6.62 10.21 -12.95
CA LEU A 130 -6.22 8.93 -12.37
C LEU A 130 -7.41 8.26 -11.66
N ASN A 131 -7.79 7.08 -12.12
CA ASN A 131 -8.84 6.25 -11.52
C ASN A 131 -8.19 4.98 -10.92
N VAL A 132 -8.52 4.64 -9.68
CA VAL A 132 -7.91 3.53 -8.93
C VAL A 132 -8.99 2.64 -8.35
N LEU A 133 -8.94 1.34 -8.64
CA LEU A 133 -9.84 0.31 -8.13
C LEU A 133 -9.06 -0.81 -7.46
N LEU A 134 -9.45 -1.18 -6.25
CA LEU A 134 -8.94 -2.32 -5.51
C LEU A 134 -10.06 -3.29 -5.19
N GLU A 135 -9.73 -4.58 -5.13
CA GLU A 135 -10.60 -5.63 -4.63
C GLU A 135 -9.80 -6.63 -3.77
N GLN A 136 -10.37 -7.05 -2.64
CA GLN A 136 -9.87 -8.21 -1.90
C GLN A 136 -10.29 -9.49 -2.61
N VAL A 137 -9.38 -10.08 -3.36
CA VAL A 137 -9.64 -11.23 -4.25
C VAL A 137 -9.46 -12.59 -3.57
N SER A 138 -8.76 -12.64 -2.43
CA SER A 138 -8.64 -13.83 -1.58
C SER A 138 -8.48 -13.43 -0.11
N HIS A 139 -8.98 -14.24 0.83
CA HIS A 139 -8.86 -13.96 2.27
C HIS A 139 -7.88 -14.91 2.98
N HIS A 140 -7.76 -16.17 2.53
CA HIS A 140 -6.85 -17.15 3.10
C HIS A 140 -6.12 -17.94 1.99
N PRO A 141 -4.91 -17.51 1.57
CA PRO A 141 -4.16 -16.35 2.06
C PRO A 141 -4.77 -15.00 1.61
N PRO A 142 -4.47 -13.89 2.30
CA PRO A 142 -4.97 -12.57 1.92
C PRO A 142 -4.31 -12.07 0.64
N VAL A 143 -5.13 -11.78 -0.38
CA VAL A 143 -4.65 -11.23 -1.66
C VAL A 143 -5.53 -10.07 -2.07
N THR A 144 -4.88 -8.95 -2.40
CA THR A 144 -5.51 -7.74 -2.93
C THR A 144 -5.06 -7.54 -4.38
N ALA A 145 -6.00 -7.26 -5.27
CA ALA A 145 -5.71 -6.80 -6.62
C ALA A 145 -6.01 -5.30 -6.74
N LEU A 146 -5.16 -4.57 -7.46
CA LEU A 146 -5.28 -3.15 -7.74
C LEU A 146 -5.13 -2.92 -9.24
N HIS A 147 -6.03 -2.12 -9.81
CA HIS A 147 -5.93 -1.58 -11.16
C HIS A 147 -6.01 -0.06 -11.06
N ALA A 148 -5.10 0.65 -11.71
CA ALA A 148 -5.17 2.09 -11.83
C ALA A 148 -4.91 2.51 -13.27
N THR A 149 -5.70 3.46 -13.77
CA THR A 149 -5.52 4.01 -15.12
C THR A 149 -5.57 5.52 -15.09
N ASP A 150 -4.66 6.17 -15.82
CA ASP A 150 -4.71 7.60 -16.09
C ASP A 150 -5.00 7.82 -17.58
N ASP A 151 -6.20 8.34 -17.87
CA ASP A 151 -6.70 8.50 -19.24
C ASP A 151 -5.98 9.62 -20.00
N LYS A 152 -5.44 10.61 -19.27
CA LYS A 152 -4.78 11.78 -19.87
C LYS A 152 -3.34 11.46 -20.28
N GLU A 153 -2.61 10.76 -19.42
CA GLU A 153 -1.20 10.44 -19.62
C GLU A 153 -1.03 9.04 -20.27
N ASN A 154 -2.13 8.31 -20.46
CA ASN A 154 -2.20 6.97 -21.05
C ASN A 154 -1.30 5.98 -20.28
N ILE A 155 -1.52 5.92 -18.96
CA ILE A 155 -0.77 5.09 -18.03
C ILE A 155 -1.70 4.02 -17.45
N GLU A 156 -1.21 2.79 -17.35
CA GLU A 156 -1.89 1.70 -16.63
C GLU A 156 -0.95 1.14 -15.55
N MET A 157 -1.50 0.86 -14.38
CA MET A 157 -0.81 0.15 -13.33
C MET A 157 -1.67 -1.02 -12.84
N ILE A 158 -1.03 -2.18 -12.70
CA ILE A 158 -1.62 -3.38 -12.11
C ILE A 158 -0.74 -3.80 -10.95
N TRP A 159 -1.35 -4.11 -9.81
CA TRP A 159 -0.61 -4.58 -8.63
C TRP A 159 -1.38 -5.70 -7.93
N CYS A 160 -0.70 -6.82 -7.72
CA CYS A 160 -1.18 -7.91 -6.86
C CYS A 160 -0.38 -7.90 -5.55
N HIS A 161 -1.05 -7.77 -4.41
CA HIS A 161 -0.44 -7.81 -3.08
C HIS A 161 -0.82 -9.09 -2.35
N ASN A 162 0.17 -9.83 -1.86
CA ASN A 162 -0.02 -10.97 -0.97
C ASN A 162 0.95 -10.85 0.22
N PRO A 163 0.59 -10.07 1.27
CA PRO A 163 1.43 -9.89 2.45
C PRO A 163 1.39 -11.11 3.37
N VAL A 164 2.57 -11.61 3.75
CA VAL A 164 2.75 -12.77 4.65
C VAL A 164 3.54 -12.34 5.88
N PRO A 165 2.87 -11.93 6.96
CA PRO A 165 3.51 -11.56 8.23
C PRO A 165 3.94 -12.80 9.03
N LYS A 166 5.20 -12.80 9.48
CA LYS A 166 5.78 -13.82 10.37
C LYS A 166 6.31 -13.19 11.65
N PHE A 167 5.94 -13.75 12.79
CA PHE A 167 6.44 -13.34 14.09
C PHE A 167 7.77 -14.01 14.42
N TYR A 168 8.75 -13.27 14.92
CA TYR A 168 10.06 -13.79 15.33
C TYR A 168 10.38 -13.51 16.81
N GLY A 169 9.36 -13.32 17.65
CA GLY A 169 9.54 -13.00 19.07
C GLY A 169 9.74 -11.49 19.32
N THR A 170 10.82 -10.92 18.76
CA THR A 170 11.18 -9.50 18.98
C THR A 170 10.78 -8.59 17.82
N LYS A 171 10.33 -9.16 16.70
CA LYS A 171 9.91 -8.44 15.50
C LYS A 171 8.87 -9.24 14.72
N ILE A 172 8.15 -8.53 13.86
CA ILE A 172 7.30 -9.09 12.82
C ILE A 172 7.91 -8.70 11.48
N GLU A 173 8.13 -9.65 10.60
CA GLU A 173 8.53 -9.37 9.22
C GLU A 173 7.43 -9.80 8.27
N THR A 174 7.03 -8.92 7.37
CA THR A 174 6.00 -9.17 6.37
C THR A 174 6.65 -9.16 5.01
N GLU A 175 6.68 -10.33 4.38
CA GLU A 175 7.04 -10.45 2.96
C GLU A 175 5.82 -10.05 2.12
N VAL A 176 6.01 -9.13 1.18
CA VAL A 176 4.93 -8.71 0.28
C VAL A 176 5.14 -9.39 -1.07
N HIS A 177 4.46 -10.51 -1.27
CA HIS A 177 4.49 -11.23 -2.54
C HIS A 177 3.56 -10.59 -3.57
N GLY A 178 3.75 -10.97 -4.83
CA GLY A 178 3.07 -10.40 -5.99
C GLY A 178 3.91 -9.32 -6.67
N LYS A 179 3.46 -8.89 -7.85
CA LYS A 179 4.18 -7.96 -8.72
C LYS A 179 3.37 -6.68 -8.91
N LYS A 180 4.09 -5.57 -9.02
CA LYS A 180 3.59 -4.28 -9.50
C LYS A 180 4.08 -4.10 -10.94
N VAL A 181 3.16 -3.78 -11.84
CA VAL A 181 3.45 -3.53 -13.26
C VAL A 181 2.94 -2.14 -13.59
N LEU A 182 3.85 -1.26 -14.02
CA LEU A 182 3.52 0.06 -14.54
C LEU A 182 3.75 0.06 -16.05
N ARG A 183 2.73 0.42 -16.81
CA ARG A 183 2.77 0.50 -18.27
C ARG A 183 2.66 1.94 -18.72
N LEU A 184 3.66 2.39 -19.47
CA LEU A 184 3.62 3.68 -20.17
C LEU A 184 3.16 3.41 -21.60
N LEU A 185 1.85 3.44 -21.84
CA LEU A 185 1.28 2.93 -23.09
C LEU A 185 1.75 3.73 -24.32
N ASN A 186 1.90 5.05 -24.16
CA ASN A 186 2.47 5.93 -25.20
C ASN A 186 3.94 5.63 -25.54
N LYS A 187 4.67 4.99 -24.63
CA LYS A 187 6.09 4.64 -24.81
C LYS A 187 6.31 3.16 -25.12
N GLN A 188 5.26 2.33 -25.01
CA GLN A 188 5.32 0.88 -25.15
C GLN A 188 6.36 0.26 -24.20
N GLU A 189 6.46 0.78 -22.97
CA GLU A 189 7.39 0.30 -21.95
C GLU A 189 6.63 -0.29 -20.76
N ASN A 190 7.05 -1.47 -20.31
CA ASN A 190 6.48 -2.17 -19.17
C ASN A 190 7.52 -2.29 -18.05
N TYR A 191 7.25 -1.64 -16.91
CA TYR A 191 8.10 -1.70 -15.73
C TYR A 191 7.54 -2.70 -14.72
N VAL A 192 8.24 -3.82 -14.55
CA VAL A 192 7.88 -4.87 -13.60
C VAL A 192 8.73 -4.73 -12.34
N MET A 193 8.09 -4.75 -11.17
CA MET A 193 8.78 -4.60 -9.90
C MET A 193 8.16 -5.39 -8.75
N ASN A 194 9.02 -5.82 -7.82
CA ASN A 194 8.62 -6.44 -6.55
C ASN A 194 8.46 -5.37 -5.45
N SER A 195 8.20 -5.81 -4.22
CA SER A 195 8.01 -4.94 -3.06
C SER A 195 9.10 -5.17 -1.99
N PRO A 196 9.47 -4.14 -1.20
CA PRO A 196 10.29 -4.35 -0.02
C PRO A 196 9.49 -5.09 1.08
N LYS A 197 10.21 -5.60 2.08
CA LYS A 197 9.61 -6.20 3.28
C LYS A 197 9.26 -5.13 4.29
N LEU A 198 8.13 -5.30 4.96
CA LEU A 198 7.76 -4.48 6.12
C LEU A 198 8.27 -5.15 7.39
N VAL A 199 9.01 -4.42 8.22
CA VAL A 199 9.51 -4.91 9.51
C VAL A 199 9.02 -4.03 10.65
N ILE A 200 8.31 -4.66 11.58
CA ILE A 200 7.85 -4.06 12.83
C ILE A 200 8.74 -4.62 13.94
N LYS A 201 9.65 -3.79 14.47
CA LYS A 201 10.50 -4.15 15.60
C LYS A 201 9.75 -3.86 16.90
N LEU A 202 9.70 -4.84 17.80
CA LEU A 202 9.08 -4.70 19.13
C LEU A 202 10.13 -4.43 20.20
N LEU A 203 11.28 -5.11 20.12
CA LEU A 203 12.38 -5.01 21.08
C LEU A 203 13.74 -5.00 20.35
N PRO A 204 14.78 -4.37 20.91
CA PRO A 204 14.77 -3.51 22.10
C PRO A 204 14.26 -2.08 21.80
N TYR A 205 14.32 -1.66 20.54
CA TYR A 205 13.87 -0.34 20.08
C TYR A 205 12.67 -0.51 19.14
N PRO A 206 11.45 -0.15 19.61
CA PRO A 206 10.25 -0.22 18.78
C PRO A 206 10.35 0.66 17.54
N GLY A 207 9.84 0.17 16.41
CA GLY A 207 9.83 0.95 15.18
C GLY A 207 9.28 0.16 13.99
N VAL A 208 9.03 0.87 12.90
CA VAL A 208 8.55 0.29 11.65
C VAL A 208 9.43 0.77 10.51
N ASP A 209 9.94 -0.18 9.71
CA ASP A 209 10.84 0.10 8.59
C ASP A 209 10.48 -0.75 7.36
N TRP A 210 10.71 -0.18 6.18
CA TRP A 210 10.81 -0.92 4.93
C TRP A 210 12.25 -1.37 4.70
N ILE A 211 12.46 -2.66 4.45
CA ILE A 211 13.80 -3.23 4.21
C ILE A 211 13.81 -4.21 3.04
N GLY A 212 15.01 -4.53 2.55
CA GLY A 212 15.21 -5.57 1.54
C GLY A 212 15.44 -5.00 0.15
N ASN A 213 15.43 -5.89 -0.84
CA ASN A 213 15.82 -5.53 -2.20
C ASN A 213 14.59 -5.37 -3.10
N VAL A 214 14.59 -4.31 -3.89
CA VAL A 214 13.58 -4.05 -4.92
C VAL A 214 14.27 -3.98 -6.27
N THR A 215 13.75 -4.69 -7.25
CA THR A 215 14.16 -4.64 -8.64
C THR A 215 13.04 -4.00 -9.45
N ILE A 216 13.40 -3.07 -10.33
CA ILE A 216 12.51 -2.43 -11.29
C ILE A 216 13.12 -2.68 -12.67
N LYS A 217 12.45 -3.48 -13.50
CA LYS A 217 12.97 -3.90 -14.80
C LYS A 217 12.04 -3.47 -15.94
N CYS A 218 12.63 -2.96 -17.02
CA CYS A 218 11.95 -2.70 -18.29
C CYS A 218 12.69 -3.46 -19.39
N GLU A 219 12.07 -4.54 -19.87
CA GLU A 219 12.67 -5.42 -20.89
C GLU A 219 12.86 -4.68 -22.22
N GLU A 220 11.90 -3.84 -22.61
CA GLU A 220 11.89 -3.14 -23.89
C GLU A 220 13.03 -2.14 -24.03
N SER A 221 13.53 -1.62 -22.91
CA SER A 221 14.67 -0.70 -22.88
C SER A 221 15.99 -1.36 -22.49
N ASP A 222 16.00 -2.66 -22.15
CA ASP A 222 17.15 -3.37 -21.60
C ASP A 222 17.73 -2.71 -20.33
N LEU A 223 16.90 -2.02 -19.55
CA LEU A 223 17.31 -1.32 -18.32
C LEU A 223 16.70 -1.93 -17.06
N GLN A 224 17.51 -1.99 -16.01
CA GLN A 224 17.11 -2.43 -14.69
C GLN A 224 17.65 -1.50 -13.61
N ALA A 225 16.82 -1.23 -12.60
CA ALA A 225 17.24 -0.61 -11.35
C ALA A 225 17.15 -1.63 -10.21
N ASP A 226 18.24 -1.78 -9.45
CA ASP A 226 18.26 -2.55 -8.21
C ASP A 226 18.43 -1.59 -7.02
N LEU A 227 17.54 -1.71 -6.04
CA LEU A 227 17.46 -0.90 -4.84
C LEU A 227 17.60 -1.79 -3.61
N CYS A 228 18.27 -1.29 -2.57
CA CYS A 228 18.45 -1.93 -1.28
C CYS A 228 18.00 -0.96 -0.19
N TYR A 229 16.88 -1.28 0.44
CA TYR A 229 16.30 -0.54 1.56
C TYR A 229 16.88 -1.06 2.87
N LYS A 230 17.42 -0.15 3.68
CA LYS A 230 18.08 -0.47 4.94
C LYS A 230 17.35 0.16 6.12
N GLY A 231 17.02 -0.66 7.10
CA GLY A 231 16.48 -0.22 8.39
C GLY A 231 17.57 0.13 9.40
N ALA A 232 17.18 0.53 10.60
CA ALA A 232 18.14 0.81 11.69
C ALA A 232 19.00 -0.42 12.03
N SER A 233 20.30 -0.21 12.24
CA SER A 233 21.22 -1.21 12.83
C SER A 233 21.23 -1.10 14.35
N LEU A 234 21.44 -2.22 15.06
CA LEU A 234 21.50 -2.29 16.53
C LEU A 234 22.64 -1.46 17.13
N LEU A 235 23.72 -1.20 16.37
CA LEU A 235 24.94 -0.54 16.84
C LEU A 235 25.07 0.91 16.36
N SER A 236 24.24 1.35 15.40
CA SER A 236 24.31 2.72 14.86
C SER A 236 23.05 3.10 14.11
N ASN A 237 22.57 4.33 14.33
CA ASN A 237 21.53 4.96 13.51
C ASN A 237 22.04 5.46 12.15
N LYS A 238 23.35 5.28 11.84
CA LYS A 238 23.90 5.62 10.52
C LYS A 238 23.21 4.77 9.44
N GLY A 239 22.50 5.44 8.53
CA GLY A 239 21.79 4.80 7.43
C GLY A 239 20.36 4.36 7.74
N TYR A 240 19.74 4.85 8.82
CA TYR A 240 18.31 4.68 9.06
C TYR A 240 17.49 5.11 7.83
N ARG A 241 16.55 4.27 7.38
CA ARG A 241 15.71 4.50 6.20
C ARG A 241 16.49 4.79 4.91
N SER A 242 17.76 4.39 4.84
CA SER A 242 18.59 4.64 3.67
C SER A 242 18.23 3.72 2.51
N ILE A 243 18.35 4.25 1.30
CA ILE A 243 18.32 3.50 0.05
C ILE A 243 19.69 3.61 -0.59
N LYS A 244 20.20 2.47 -1.07
CA LYS A 244 21.28 2.41 -2.04
C LYS A 244 20.85 1.61 -3.25
N GLY A 245 21.34 1.94 -4.42
CA GLY A 245 21.00 1.19 -5.62
C GLY A 245 21.82 1.57 -6.83
N LYS A 246 21.46 1.00 -7.96
CA LYS A 246 22.08 1.27 -9.24
C LYS A 246 21.11 1.07 -10.39
N ILE A 247 21.31 1.79 -11.48
CA ILE A 247 20.66 1.57 -12.77
C ILE A 247 21.72 1.05 -13.74
N PHE A 248 21.42 -0.02 -14.46
CA PHE A 248 22.35 -0.68 -15.38
C PHE A 248 21.63 -1.25 -16.59
N VAL A 249 22.40 -1.49 -17.65
CA VAL A 249 21.96 -2.23 -18.84
C VAL A 249 21.97 -3.72 -18.52
N THR A 250 20.84 -4.41 -18.70
CA THR A 250 20.69 -5.81 -18.27
C THR A 250 21.61 -6.74 -19.05
N SER A 251 21.63 -6.62 -20.38
CA SER A 251 22.44 -7.47 -21.27
C SER A 251 23.95 -7.42 -21.01
N THR A 252 24.47 -6.27 -20.58
CA THR A 252 25.92 -6.05 -20.39
C THR A 252 26.32 -5.92 -18.92
N SER A 253 25.36 -5.85 -18.00
CA SER A 253 25.59 -5.49 -16.60
C SER A 253 26.33 -4.16 -16.39
N LYS A 254 26.38 -3.30 -17.41
CA LYS A 254 27.07 -2.00 -17.35
C LYS A 254 26.24 -1.02 -16.53
N THR A 255 26.77 -0.61 -15.38
CA THR A 255 26.15 0.42 -14.54
C THR A 255 26.21 1.79 -15.22
N ILE A 256 25.08 2.49 -15.21
CA ILE A 256 24.91 3.84 -15.77
C ILE A 256 24.76 4.87 -14.64
N CYS A 257 23.99 4.56 -13.61
CA CYS A 257 23.75 5.46 -12.49
C CYS A 257 23.87 4.74 -11.14
N GLU A 258 24.31 5.48 -10.13
CA GLU A 258 24.20 5.09 -8.72
C GLU A 258 22.99 5.80 -8.09
N ILE A 259 22.30 5.13 -7.17
CA ILE A 259 21.17 5.66 -6.42
C ILE A 259 21.55 5.71 -4.94
N ASN A 260 21.36 6.87 -4.31
CA ASN A 260 21.64 7.05 -2.89
C ASN A 260 20.62 8.00 -2.26
N GLY A 261 20.27 7.77 -1.00
CA GLY A 261 19.45 8.70 -0.23
C GLY A 261 18.69 8.03 0.90
N HIS A 262 17.56 8.63 1.26
CA HIS A 262 16.66 8.17 2.31
C HIS A 262 15.21 8.24 1.81
N TRP A 263 14.45 7.16 1.96
CA TRP A 263 13.08 7.07 1.39
C TRP A 263 12.06 7.98 2.08
N ASP A 264 12.39 8.46 3.28
CA ASP A 264 11.60 9.42 4.05
C ASP A 264 12.10 10.86 3.92
N ARG A 265 13.14 11.11 3.10
CA ARG A 265 13.70 12.45 2.86
C ARG A 265 13.87 12.67 1.36
N SER A 266 15.09 12.55 0.83
CA SER A 266 15.34 12.66 -0.59
C SER A 266 16.19 11.52 -1.10
N VAL A 267 16.02 11.21 -2.39
CA VAL A 267 16.79 10.21 -3.11
C VAL A 267 17.30 10.82 -4.40
N THR A 268 18.58 10.61 -4.67
CA THR A 268 19.25 11.12 -5.86
C THR A 268 19.81 10.00 -6.71
N THR A 269 19.98 10.30 -7.99
CA THR A 269 20.76 9.49 -8.94
C THR A 269 22.03 10.25 -9.30
N LYS A 270 23.14 9.52 -9.42
CA LYS A 270 24.41 10.05 -9.93
C LYS A 270 24.79 9.30 -11.19
N ASP A 271 24.93 10.01 -12.30
CA ASP A 271 25.43 9.46 -13.55
C ASP A 271 26.93 9.17 -13.44
N ILE A 272 27.35 7.95 -13.79
CA ILE A 272 28.74 7.49 -13.59
C ILE A 272 29.70 8.16 -14.56
N CYS A 273 29.27 8.42 -15.80
CA CYS A 273 30.12 8.98 -16.83
C CYS A 273 30.34 10.49 -16.63
N THR A 274 29.27 11.21 -16.29
CA THR A 274 29.26 12.68 -16.20
C THR A 274 29.42 13.20 -14.78
N GLY A 275 29.18 12.36 -13.77
CA GLY A 275 29.14 12.76 -12.36
C GLY A 275 27.90 13.59 -11.98
N LYS A 276 26.99 13.86 -12.92
CA LYS A 276 25.79 14.67 -12.69
C LYS A 276 24.88 14.01 -11.67
N VAL A 277 24.45 14.78 -10.67
CA VAL A 277 23.52 14.34 -9.62
C VAL A 277 22.15 14.97 -9.85
N ASN A 278 21.10 14.15 -9.87
CA ASN A 278 19.71 14.59 -9.99
C ASN A 278 18.89 14.04 -8.82
N GLU A 279 18.08 14.89 -8.17
CA GLU A 279 17.06 14.43 -7.23
C GLU A 279 15.90 13.78 -7.98
N ILE A 280 15.56 12.54 -7.63
CA ILE A 280 14.49 11.77 -8.26
C ILE A 280 13.25 11.64 -7.38
N TYR A 281 13.39 11.95 -6.09
CA TYR A 281 12.31 11.89 -5.12
C TYR A 281 12.60 12.78 -3.91
N ASN A 282 11.57 13.48 -3.45
CA ASN A 282 11.56 14.29 -2.24
C ASN A 282 10.26 14.01 -1.47
N ALA A 283 10.39 13.45 -0.27
CA ALA A 283 9.30 12.99 0.57
C ALA A 283 8.42 14.14 1.05
N LYS A 284 9.03 15.25 1.47
CA LYS A 284 8.29 16.44 1.92
C LYS A 284 7.42 16.97 0.79
N GLU A 285 7.97 17.09 -0.41
CA GLU A 285 7.19 17.53 -1.56
C GLU A 285 6.09 16.56 -1.99
N SER A 286 6.36 15.25 -1.87
CA SER A 286 5.45 14.20 -2.37
C SER A 286 4.35 13.85 -1.38
N LEU A 287 4.59 13.99 -0.07
CA LEU A 287 3.74 13.45 1.00
C LEU A 287 3.23 14.51 1.98
N SER A 288 3.58 15.79 1.83
CA SER A 288 3.00 16.88 2.63
C SER A 288 1.75 17.45 1.97
N GLY A 289 0.79 17.94 2.77
CA GLY A 289 -0.38 18.68 2.27
C GLY A 289 -1.34 17.85 1.41
N MET A 290 -1.43 16.54 1.64
CA MET A 290 -2.36 15.66 0.93
C MET A 290 -3.80 15.94 1.34
N LYS A 291 -4.70 16.05 0.34
CA LYS A 291 -6.12 16.27 0.58
C LYS A 291 -6.83 14.97 0.96
N THR A 292 -7.75 15.08 1.91
CA THR A 292 -8.61 13.95 2.30
C THR A 292 -9.62 13.67 1.18
N PRO A 293 -9.75 12.41 0.73
CA PRO A 293 -10.78 12.04 -0.23
C PRO A 293 -12.19 12.34 0.31
N ILE A 294 -13.11 12.66 -0.58
CA ILE A 294 -14.51 12.93 -0.28
C ILE A 294 -15.42 12.04 -1.13
N VAL A 295 -16.61 11.75 -0.62
CA VAL A 295 -17.65 11.06 -1.38
C VAL A 295 -18.49 12.10 -2.12
N LYS A 296 -18.55 12.03 -3.45
CA LYS A 296 -19.32 12.99 -4.26
C LYS A 296 -20.82 12.76 -4.14
N ASP A 297 -21.23 11.50 -4.22
CA ASP A 297 -22.62 11.07 -4.01
C ASP A 297 -22.62 9.77 -3.18
N PRO A 298 -23.05 9.81 -1.91
CA PRO A 298 -23.13 8.62 -1.06
C PRO A 298 -24.02 7.51 -1.61
N LYS A 299 -25.04 7.84 -2.43
CA LYS A 299 -26.02 6.85 -2.92
C LYS A 299 -25.44 5.87 -3.92
N VAL A 300 -24.34 6.23 -4.58
CA VAL A 300 -23.64 5.38 -5.55
C VAL A 300 -22.46 4.61 -4.95
N VAL A 301 -22.19 4.78 -3.65
CA VAL A 301 -21.18 4.00 -2.94
C VAL A 301 -21.71 2.58 -2.71
N MET A 302 -20.98 1.59 -3.22
CA MET A 302 -21.35 0.19 -3.11
C MET A 302 -21.22 -0.32 -1.67
N PRO A 303 -22.05 -1.28 -1.22
CA PRO A 303 -21.90 -1.91 0.09
C PRO A 303 -20.56 -2.65 0.29
N SER A 304 -19.87 -2.98 -0.81
CA SER A 304 -18.52 -3.57 -0.78
C SER A 304 -17.42 -2.55 -0.51
N GLU A 305 -17.70 -1.24 -0.59
CA GLU A 305 -16.68 -0.20 -0.44
C GLU A 305 -16.13 -0.15 0.99
N SER A 306 -14.80 -0.12 1.17
CA SER A 306 -14.13 -0.06 2.48
C SER A 306 -14.69 1.00 3.44
N THR A 307 -15.00 2.20 2.93
CA THR A 307 -15.61 3.34 3.62
C THR A 307 -17.00 3.03 4.15
N PHE A 308 -17.72 2.11 3.50
CA PHE A 308 -19.03 1.63 3.94
C PHE A 308 -18.87 0.46 4.91
N VAL A 309 -18.09 -0.56 4.52
CA VAL A 309 -17.89 -1.79 5.31
C VAL A 309 -17.41 -1.46 6.72
N TRP A 310 -16.42 -0.57 6.85
CA TRP A 310 -15.78 -0.27 8.13
C TRP A 310 -16.34 0.97 8.82
N ALA A 311 -17.36 1.63 8.26
CA ALA A 311 -17.82 2.96 8.68
C ALA A 311 -18.06 3.09 10.19
N GLU A 312 -18.80 2.13 10.75
CA GLU A 312 -19.17 2.17 12.16
C GLU A 312 -17.98 1.85 13.07
N VAL A 313 -17.07 0.96 12.64
CA VAL A 313 -15.85 0.64 13.38
C VAL A 313 -14.95 1.86 13.44
N SER A 314 -14.68 2.53 12.31
CA SER A 314 -13.78 3.68 12.29
C SER A 314 -14.37 4.91 12.99
N GLN A 315 -15.68 5.15 12.89
CA GLN A 315 -16.31 6.20 13.70
C GLN A 315 -16.24 5.89 15.21
N SER A 316 -16.45 4.64 15.61
CA SER A 316 -16.37 4.23 17.02
C SER A 316 -14.94 4.34 17.58
N ILE A 317 -13.91 4.01 16.79
CA ILE A 317 -12.50 4.22 17.16
C ILE A 317 -12.20 5.71 17.37
N LEU A 318 -12.60 6.57 16.45
CA LEU A 318 -12.30 8.01 16.53
C LEU A 318 -13.05 8.73 17.65
N THR A 319 -14.26 8.25 17.97
CA THR A 319 -15.03 8.73 19.14
C THR A 319 -14.62 8.04 20.44
N ARG A 320 -13.59 7.18 20.41
CA ARG A 320 -13.06 6.41 21.56
C ARG A 320 -14.11 5.53 22.24
N ASN A 321 -15.15 5.12 21.53
CA ASN A 321 -16.14 4.15 21.99
C ASN A 321 -15.65 2.72 21.67
N TRP A 322 -14.74 2.21 22.51
CA TRP A 322 -14.06 0.93 22.27
C TRP A 322 -14.98 -0.29 22.32
N ASP A 323 -16.00 -0.27 23.19
CA ASP A 323 -16.98 -1.36 23.28
C ASP A 323 -17.80 -1.45 21.99
N LYS A 324 -18.27 -0.30 21.48
CA LYS A 324 -18.98 -0.24 20.21
C LYS A 324 -18.08 -0.63 19.03
N ALA A 325 -16.83 -0.18 19.02
CA ALA A 325 -15.86 -0.57 17.99
C ALA A 325 -15.65 -2.10 17.98
N LYS A 326 -15.54 -2.72 19.16
CA LYS A 326 -15.39 -4.17 19.30
C LYS A 326 -16.61 -4.93 18.80
N GLN A 327 -17.81 -4.49 19.20
CA GLN A 327 -19.07 -5.11 18.76
C GLN A 327 -19.24 -5.02 17.25
N SER A 328 -19.07 -3.82 16.68
CA SER A 328 -19.26 -3.57 15.24
C SER A 328 -18.25 -4.36 14.40
N LYS A 329 -16.98 -4.42 14.84
CA LYS A 329 -15.94 -5.23 14.19
C LYS A 329 -16.26 -6.73 14.25
N ALA A 330 -16.72 -7.22 15.40
CA ALA A 330 -17.08 -8.63 15.55
C ALA A 330 -18.25 -9.05 14.65
N ILE A 331 -19.25 -8.16 14.45
CA ILE A 331 -20.38 -8.40 13.54
C ILE A 331 -19.90 -8.60 12.10
N ILE A 332 -19.00 -7.74 11.62
CA ILE A 332 -18.43 -7.85 10.26
C ILE A 332 -17.65 -9.16 10.12
N GLU A 333 -16.77 -9.44 11.07
CA GLU A 333 -15.89 -10.61 11.01
C GLU A 333 -16.65 -11.95 11.18
N GLU A 334 -17.73 -12.01 11.97
CA GLU A 334 -18.56 -13.22 12.06
C GLU A 334 -19.38 -13.43 10.79
N LYS A 335 -19.95 -12.36 10.21
CA LYS A 335 -20.66 -12.46 8.94
C LYS A 335 -19.76 -12.98 7.82
N GLU A 336 -18.49 -12.55 7.79
CA GLU A 336 -17.50 -13.11 6.85
C GLU A 336 -17.26 -14.61 7.11
N ARG A 337 -17.14 -15.03 8.38
CA ARG A 337 -16.99 -16.45 8.74
C ARG A 337 -18.21 -17.27 8.32
N GLU A 338 -19.42 -16.75 8.48
CA GLU A 338 -20.65 -17.39 8.03
C GLU A 338 -20.68 -17.57 6.51
N PHE A 339 -20.40 -16.52 5.74
CA PHE A 339 -20.32 -16.62 4.28
C PHE A 339 -19.22 -17.55 3.79
N ALA A 340 -18.10 -17.66 4.52
CA ALA A 340 -17.06 -18.64 4.22
C ALA A 340 -17.54 -20.07 4.47
N LYS A 341 -18.27 -20.32 5.58
CA LYS A 341 -18.86 -21.63 5.90
C LYS A 341 -19.91 -22.03 4.86
N GLU A 342 -20.77 -21.09 4.44
CA GLU A 342 -21.82 -21.33 3.45
C GLU A 342 -21.23 -21.68 2.07
N ARG A 343 -20.25 -20.92 1.58
CA ARG A 343 -19.59 -21.24 0.31
C ARG A 343 -18.91 -22.61 0.36
N LYS A 344 -18.26 -22.92 1.49
CA LYS A 344 -17.64 -24.24 1.69
C LYS A 344 -18.66 -25.36 1.69
N SER A 345 -19.84 -25.19 2.28
CA SER A 345 -20.89 -26.23 2.27
C SER A 345 -21.47 -26.46 0.87
N LYS A 346 -21.50 -25.42 0.03
CA LYS A 346 -21.93 -25.49 -1.38
C LYS A 346 -20.81 -25.90 -2.34
N SER A 347 -19.57 -26.07 -1.86
CA SER A 347 -18.37 -26.27 -2.71
C SER A 347 -18.17 -25.17 -3.75
N GLU A 348 -18.56 -23.94 -3.42
CA GLU A 348 -18.44 -22.77 -4.27
C GLU A 348 -17.10 -22.06 -4.04
N ASN A 349 -16.42 -21.74 -5.13
CA ASN A 349 -15.24 -20.88 -5.11
C ASN A 349 -15.64 -19.41 -5.22
N TRP A 350 -14.92 -18.53 -4.55
CA TRP A 350 -15.08 -17.09 -4.76
C TRP A 350 -14.57 -16.71 -6.14
N ILE A 351 -15.35 -15.91 -6.87
CA ILE A 351 -14.95 -15.31 -8.13
C ILE A 351 -14.92 -13.80 -7.90
N PRO A 352 -13.74 -13.16 -7.95
CA PRO A 352 -13.66 -11.72 -7.83
C PRO A 352 -14.43 -11.02 -8.94
N LYS A 353 -15.05 -9.89 -8.62
CA LYS A 353 -15.93 -9.17 -9.54
C LYS A 353 -15.15 -8.40 -10.61
N HIS A 354 -14.01 -7.84 -10.23
CA HIS A 354 -13.26 -6.90 -11.08
C HIS A 354 -11.96 -7.49 -11.64
N PHE A 355 -11.55 -8.66 -11.16
CA PHE A 355 -10.29 -9.28 -11.53
C PHE A 355 -10.44 -10.77 -11.82
N ARG A 356 -9.66 -11.26 -12.79
CA ARG A 356 -9.30 -12.67 -12.90
C ARG A 356 -8.03 -12.90 -12.10
N VAL A 357 -8.01 -13.99 -11.35
CA VAL A 357 -6.88 -14.34 -10.49
C VAL A 357 -6.39 -15.75 -10.76
N SER A 358 -5.08 -15.92 -10.71
CA SER A 358 -4.43 -17.23 -10.84
C SER A 358 -3.31 -17.34 -9.81
N TYR A 359 -3.03 -18.59 -9.42
CA TYR A 359 -1.92 -18.92 -8.54
C TYR A 359 -1.08 -20.03 -9.16
N SER A 360 0.24 -19.84 -9.15
CA SER A 360 1.22 -20.89 -9.42
C SER A 360 2.28 -20.91 -8.33
N LYS A 361 2.98 -22.05 -8.16
CA LYS A 361 4.06 -22.15 -7.17
C LYS A 361 5.25 -21.27 -7.56
N GLU A 362 5.47 -21.09 -8.85
CA GLU A 362 6.61 -20.40 -9.43
C GLU A 362 6.42 -18.88 -9.44
N LEU A 363 5.25 -18.39 -9.84
CA LEU A 363 4.97 -16.95 -9.99
C LEU A 363 4.20 -16.34 -8.82
N GLY A 364 3.64 -17.19 -7.94
CA GLY A 364 2.75 -16.77 -6.88
C GLY A 364 1.38 -16.35 -7.41
N TRP A 365 0.75 -15.39 -6.73
CA TRP A 365 -0.54 -14.83 -7.14
C TRP A 365 -0.36 -13.77 -8.23
N GLU A 366 -1.16 -13.88 -9.27
CA GLU A 366 -1.27 -12.91 -10.35
C GLU A 366 -2.73 -12.50 -10.51
N SER A 367 -2.94 -11.21 -10.78
CA SER A 367 -4.26 -10.64 -11.03
C SER A 367 -4.25 -9.92 -12.38
N THR A 368 -5.34 -10.08 -13.13
CA THR A 368 -5.59 -9.38 -14.39
C THR A 368 -6.93 -8.67 -14.30
N PRO A 369 -6.99 -7.35 -14.52
CA PRO A 369 -8.26 -6.64 -14.57
C PRO A 369 -9.21 -7.23 -15.62
N ASN A 370 -10.52 -7.21 -15.31
CA ASN A 370 -11.55 -7.63 -16.26
C ASN A 370 -11.78 -6.56 -17.34
N GLU A 371 -11.68 -5.30 -16.95
CA GLU A 371 -11.84 -4.14 -17.81
C GLU A 371 -10.49 -3.54 -18.20
N ARG A 372 -10.42 -2.93 -19.38
CA ARG A 372 -9.21 -2.23 -19.84
C ARG A 372 -8.96 -0.92 -19.08
N TRP A 373 -10.03 -0.22 -18.70
CA TRP A 373 -9.98 1.10 -18.08
C TRP A 373 -10.76 1.10 -16.77
N VAL A 374 -10.21 1.76 -15.75
CA VAL A 374 -10.93 1.95 -14.50
C VAL A 374 -11.89 3.12 -14.67
N PRO A 375 -13.20 2.93 -14.46
CA PRO A 375 -14.17 4.02 -14.59
C PRO A 375 -13.99 5.07 -13.48
N GLN A 376 -14.60 6.24 -13.66
CA GLN A 376 -14.65 7.26 -12.61
C GLN A 376 -15.32 6.72 -11.35
N ALA A 377 -14.76 7.12 -10.20
CA ALA A 377 -15.15 6.63 -8.89
C ALA A 377 -16.15 7.56 -8.19
N PRO A 378 -16.95 7.02 -7.26
CA PRO A 378 -17.79 7.82 -6.38
C PRO A 378 -17.00 8.61 -5.33
N ILE A 379 -15.79 8.13 -4.98
CA ILE A 379 -14.86 8.82 -4.07
C ILE A 379 -13.86 9.61 -4.91
N ILE A 380 -13.65 10.88 -4.57
CA ILE A 380 -12.72 11.75 -5.28
C ILE A 380 -11.71 12.38 -4.33
N VAL A 381 -10.47 12.55 -4.77
CA VAL A 381 -9.49 13.42 -4.11
C VAL A 381 -9.71 14.84 -4.65
N PRO A 382 -10.06 15.83 -3.81
CA PRO A 382 -10.22 17.20 -4.27
C PRO A 382 -8.91 17.72 -4.86
N THR A 383 -8.99 18.42 -5.99
CA THR A 383 -7.83 19.06 -6.66
C THR A 383 -7.46 20.37 -5.99
#